data_AF-A0A2V6KL93-F1
#
_entry.id   AF-A0A2V6KL93-F1
#
_cell.length_a   1.000
_cell.length_b   1.000
_cell.length_c   1.000
_cell.angle_alpha   90.00
_cell.angle_beta   90.00
_cell.angle_gamma   90.00
#
_symmetry.space_group_name_H-M   'P 1'
#
loop_
_entity.id
_entity.type
_entity.pdbx_description
1 polymer ?
#
loop_
_entity_poly.entity_id
_entity_poly.type
_entity_poly.pdbx_seq_one_letter_code
_entity_poly.pdbx_strand_id
1 'polypeptide(L)'
;MSFVEFRFLWFFLLVFIVYWAIRNNAARKLWLLVCSYAFYAAWNWRFAFLLLGSTTVDYIVGQLLGRTESTAWRRLWIAASVCVNLGALGFFKYFNFFISSASGFLAWIGLPASVNTLNIILPVGISFYTFHSMSYTIDVYRRKQPPISSFTDLALFVSFFPPLVAGPIVRAVYFLPQ
;
A
#
# COMPACT_ATOMS: atom_id res chain seq x y z
N MET A 1 10.42 1.25 -11.31
CA MET A 1 11.06 0.26 -12.20
C MET A 1 10.00 -0.72 -12.70
N SER A 2 9.99 -1.06 -13.99
CA SER A 2 9.05 -2.06 -14.54
C SER A 2 9.66 -3.48 -14.54
N PHE A 3 8.81 -4.51 -14.47
CA PHE A 3 9.22 -5.93 -14.47
C PHE A 3 9.81 -6.40 -15.81
N VAL A 4 9.46 -5.71 -16.91
CA VAL A 4 9.90 -6.07 -18.26
C VAL A 4 11.29 -5.49 -18.59
N GLU A 5 11.81 -4.60 -17.74
CA GLU A 5 13.12 -3.98 -17.96
C GLU A 5 14.27 -4.91 -17.54
N PHE A 6 15.36 -4.93 -18.32
CA PHE A 6 16.62 -5.59 -17.91
C PHE A 6 17.16 -5.10 -16.56
N ARG A 7 16.86 -3.85 -16.19
CA ARG A 7 17.18 -3.29 -14.87
C ARG A 7 16.54 -4.08 -13.73
N PHE A 8 15.33 -4.60 -13.93
CA PHE A 8 14.65 -5.43 -12.93
C PHE A 8 15.35 -6.77 -12.74
N LEU A 9 15.85 -7.40 -13.81
CA LEU A 9 16.58 -8.67 -13.70
C LEU A 9 17.83 -8.52 -12.81
N TRP A 10 18.63 -7.49 -13.04
CA TRP A 10 19.82 -7.23 -12.23
C TRP A 10 19.48 -6.90 -10.77
N PHE A 11 18.45 -6.09 -10.56
CA PHE A 11 17.93 -5.82 -9.23
C PHE A 11 17.49 -7.11 -8.52
N PHE A 12 16.69 -7.95 -9.19
CA PHE A 12 16.20 -9.20 -8.64
C PHE A 12 17.34 -10.16 -8.28
N LEU A 13 18.32 -10.34 -9.18
CA LEU A 13 19.50 -11.17 -8.92
C LEU A 13 20.28 -10.68 -7.71
N LEU A 14 20.49 -9.37 -7.60
CA LEU A 14 21.15 -8.77 -6.44
C LEU A 14 20.36 -9.03 -5.16
N VAL A 15 19.05 -8.78 -5.17
CA VAL A 15 18.17 -9.06 -4.02
C VAL A 15 18.24 -10.52 -3.60
N PHE A 16 18.19 -11.44 -4.57
CA PHE A 16 18.24 -12.87 -4.35
C PHE A 16 19.57 -13.33 -3.75
N ILE A 17 20.70 -12.91 -4.33
CA ILE A 17 22.04 -13.28 -3.85
C ILE A 17 22.25 -12.78 -2.41
N VAL A 18 21.92 -11.51 -2.14
CA VAL A 18 22.08 -10.93 -0.81
C VAL A 18 21.14 -11.58 0.20
N TYR A 19 19.89 -11.88 -0.18
CA TYR A 19 18.94 -12.59 0.68
C TYR A 19 19.50 -13.94 1.17
N TRP A 20 20.10 -14.72 0.27
CA TRP A 20 20.71 -16.00 0.62
C TRP A 20 22.02 -15.87 1.41
N ALA A 21 22.78 -14.79 1.19
CA ALA A 21 24.00 -14.52 1.94
C ALA A 21 23.73 -14.14 3.40
N ILE A 22 22.62 -13.46 3.68
CA ILE A 22 22.23 -13.08 5.04
C ILE A 22 21.77 -14.33 5.82
N ARG A 23 22.35 -14.57 7.00
CA ARG A 23 21.93 -15.67 7.90
C ARG A 23 20.82 -15.29 8.88
N ASN A 24 20.78 -14.03 9.32
CA ASN A 24 19.81 -13.57 10.32
C ASN A 24 18.45 -13.26 9.66
N ASN A 25 17.37 -13.88 10.15
CA ASN A 25 16.02 -13.66 9.63
C ASN A 25 15.54 -12.21 9.78
N ALA A 26 15.88 -11.51 10.85
CA ALA A 26 15.51 -10.10 11.01
C ALA A 26 16.19 -9.22 9.94
N ALA A 27 17.47 -9.48 9.66
CA ALA A 27 18.20 -8.81 8.61
C ALA A 27 17.66 -9.14 7.21
N ARG A 28 17.21 -10.39 6.97
CA ARG A 28 16.52 -10.76 5.72
C ARG A 28 15.23 -9.97 5.52
N LYS A 29 14.40 -9.87 6.57
CA LYS A 29 13.15 -9.09 6.51
C LYS A 29 13.43 -7.62 6.22
N LEU A 30 14.40 -7.02 6.91
CA LEU A 30 14.79 -5.63 6.67
C LEU A 30 15.35 -5.43 5.26
N TRP A 31 16.19 -6.34 4.78
CA TRP A 31 16.70 -6.33 3.41
C TRP A 31 15.57 -6.32 2.39
N LEU A 32 14.64 -7.27 2.49
CA LEU A 32 13.49 -7.35 1.59
C LEU A 32 12.60 -6.11 1.67
N LEU A 33 12.45 -5.52 2.86
CA LEU A 33 11.70 -4.28 3.05
C LEU A 33 12.38 -3.11 2.33
N VAL A 34 13.69 -2.93 2.53
CA VAL A 34 14.48 -1.88 1.87
C VAL A 34 14.41 -2.05 0.35
N CYS A 35 14.59 -3.26 -0.16
CA CYS A 35 14.48 -3.55 -1.58
C CYS A 35 13.07 -3.26 -2.12
N SER A 36 12.03 -3.62 -1.37
CA SER A 36 10.64 -3.33 -1.73
C SER A 36 10.40 -1.82 -1.84
N TYR A 37 10.82 -1.03 -0.86
CA TYR A 37 10.69 0.42 -0.91
C TYR A 37 11.55 1.05 -2.00
N ALA A 38 12.76 0.53 -2.25
CA ALA A 38 13.62 0.97 -3.35
C ALA A 38 12.96 0.71 -4.72
N PHE A 39 12.27 -0.42 -4.89
CA PHE A 39 11.52 -0.75 -6.10
C PHE A 39 10.42 0.28 -6.40
N TYR A 40 9.64 0.66 -5.37
CA TYR A 40 8.60 1.69 -5.49
C TYR A 40 9.19 3.10 -5.68
N ALA A 41 10.24 3.44 -4.94
CA ALA A 41 10.91 4.73 -5.04
C ALA A 41 11.56 4.94 -6.42
N ALA A 42 12.06 3.86 -7.04
CA ALA A 42 12.56 3.86 -8.41
C ALA A 42 11.47 4.06 -9.47
N TRP A 43 10.18 4.03 -9.11
CA TRP A 43 9.09 4.52 -9.95
C TRP A 43 8.81 5.99 -9.65
N ASN A 44 8.50 6.30 -8.39
CA ASN A 44 8.35 7.65 -7.90
C ASN A 44 8.47 7.65 -6.37
N TRP A 45 9.50 8.30 -5.86
CA TRP A 45 9.80 8.39 -4.43
C TRP A 45 8.63 8.94 -3.59
N ARG A 46 7.76 9.81 -4.16
CA ARG A 46 6.58 10.34 -3.47
C ARG A 46 5.58 9.25 -3.09
N PHE A 47 5.45 8.21 -3.91
CA PHE A 47 4.51 7.12 -3.66
C PHE A 47 5.02 6.12 -2.64
N ALA A 48 6.34 6.05 -2.40
CA ALA A 48 6.88 5.31 -1.27
C ALA A 48 6.43 5.91 0.07
N PHE A 49 6.31 7.24 0.16
CA PHE A 49 5.73 7.90 1.34
C PHE A 49 4.24 7.62 1.52
N LEU A 50 3.48 7.53 0.42
CA LEU A 50 2.07 7.16 0.49
C LEU A 50 1.90 5.72 0.98
N LEU A 51 2.71 4.78 0.47
CA LEU A 51 2.75 3.39 0.92
C LEU A 51 3.10 3.31 2.42
N LEU A 52 4.13 4.03 2.86
CA LEU A 52 4.53 4.10 4.26
C LEU A 52 3.41 4.69 5.13
N GLY A 53 2.77 5.76 4.67
CA GLY A 53 1.68 6.43 5.37
C GLY A 53 0.47 5.52 5.56
N SER A 54 -0.01 4.89 4.47
CA SER A 54 -1.11 3.91 4.51
C SER A 54 -0.79 2.75 5.45
N THR A 55 0.41 2.16 5.33
CA THR A 55 0.88 1.09 6.22
C THR A 55 0.91 1.52 7.68
N THR A 56 1.37 2.76 7.96
CA THR A 56 1.46 3.29 9.33
C THR A 56 0.09 3.49 9.94
N VAL A 57 -0.85 4.07 9.18
CA VAL A 57 -2.25 4.22 9.62
C VAL A 57 -2.84 2.86 9.97
N ASP A 58 -2.68 1.87 9.09
CA ASP A 58 -3.24 0.54 9.31
C ASP A 58 -2.53 -0.25 10.41
N TYR A 59 -1.25 -0.04 10.62
CA TYR A 59 -0.53 -0.57 11.78
C TYR A 59 -1.14 -0.07 13.08
N ILE A 60 -1.30 1.26 13.19
CA ILE A 60 -1.89 1.91 14.38
C ILE A 60 -3.32 1.42 14.59
N VAL A 61 -4.14 1.41 13.53
CA VAL A 61 -5.52 0.92 13.59
C VAL A 61 -5.56 -0.55 14.02
N GLY A 62 -4.71 -1.41 13.48
CA GLY A 62 -4.62 -2.82 13.89
C GLY A 62 -4.30 -2.97 15.37
N GLN A 63 -3.35 -2.20 15.89
CA GLN A 63 -2.99 -2.19 17.32
C GLN A 63 -4.14 -1.67 18.20
N LEU A 64 -4.80 -0.59 17.80
CA LEU A 64 -5.97 -0.04 18.50
C LEU A 64 -7.13 -1.03 18.51
N LEU A 65 -7.38 -1.71 17.40
CA LEU A 65 -8.37 -2.78 17.30
C LEU A 65 -8.03 -3.96 18.23
N GLY A 66 -6.75 -4.28 18.41
CA GLY A 66 -6.34 -5.32 19.36
C GLY A 66 -6.63 -5.00 20.81
N ARG A 67 -6.50 -3.72 21.20
CA ARG A 67 -6.64 -3.25 22.59
C ARG A 67 -8.07 -2.85 22.96
N THR A 68 -8.92 -2.61 21.97
CA THR A 68 -10.27 -2.08 22.18
C THR A 68 -11.30 -3.20 22.22
N GLU A 69 -11.98 -3.34 23.36
CA GLU A 69 -13.12 -4.25 23.53
C GLU A 69 -14.46 -3.63 23.07
N SER A 70 -14.61 -2.30 23.20
CA SER A 70 -15.84 -1.61 22.82
C SER A 70 -16.14 -1.70 21.32
N THR A 71 -17.27 -2.32 20.98
CA THR A 71 -17.74 -2.49 19.59
C THR A 71 -17.85 -1.17 18.83
N ALA A 72 -18.29 -0.09 19.48
CA ALA A 72 -18.46 1.21 18.84
C ALA A 72 -17.12 1.79 18.37
N TRP A 73 -16.11 1.78 19.25
CA TRP A 73 -14.76 2.26 18.92
C TRP A 73 -14.08 1.36 17.89
N ARG A 74 -14.26 0.04 17.97
CA ARG A 74 -13.74 -0.87 16.94
C ARG A 74 -14.32 -0.55 15.56
N ARG A 75 -15.63 -0.26 15.47
CA ARG A 75 -16.28 0.15 14.21
C ARG A 75 -15.73 1.47 13.69
N LEU A 76 -15.47 2.44 14.57
CA LEU A 76 -14.87 3.70 14.18
C LEU A 76 -13.45 3.50 13.61
N TRP A 77 -12.61 2.70 14.27
CA TRP A 77 -11.24 2.44 13.81
C TRP A 77 -11.17 1.74 12.46
N ILE A 78 -12.00 0.71 12.25
CA ILE A 78 -12.04 0.04 10.94
C ILE A 78 -12.61 0.97 9.86
N ALA A 79 -13.63 1.78 10.18
CA ALA A 79 -14.16 2.77 9.24
C ALA A 79 -13.09 3.79 8.84
N ALA A 80 -12.30 4.30 9.81
CA ALA A 80 -11.19 5.21 9.53
C ALA A 80 -10.15 4.58 8.60
N SER A 81 -9.69 3.35 8.86
CA SER A 81 -8.76 2.62 7.99
C SER A 81 -9.32 2.43 6.58
N VAL A 82 -10.57 1.99 6.44
CA VAL A 82 -11.22 1.80 5.14
C VAL A 82 -11.37 3.12 4.40
N CYS A 83 -11.78 4.19 5.08
CA CYS A 83 -11.91 5.52 4.48
C CYS A 83 -10.56 6.08 3.99
N VAL A 84 -9.48 5.92 4.74
CA VAL A 84 -8.14 6.37 4.32
C VAL A 84 -7.67 5.60 3.08
N ASN A 85 -7.79 4.27 3.11
CA ASN A 85 -7.35 3.41 2.02
C ASN A 85 -8.19 3.59 0.74
N LEU A 86 -9.52 3.54 0.84
CA LEU A 86 -10.40 3.78 -0.30
C LEU A 86 -10.37 5.23 -0.76
N GLY A 87 -10.17 6.19 0.15
CA GLY A 87 -9.97 7.59 -0.18
C GLY A 87 -8.71 7.80 -1.02
N ALA A 88 -7.59 7.23 -0.62
CA ALA A 88 -6.35 7.27 -1.41
C ALA A 88 -6.54 6.57 -2.77
N LEU A 89 -7.08 5.36 -2.79
CA LEU A 89 -7.33 4.62 -4.04
C LEU A 89 -8.28 5.38 -4.99
N GLY A 90 -9.37 5.89 -4.44
CA GLY A 90 -10.39 6.65 -5.17
C GLY A 90 -9.83 7.96 -5.74
N PHE A 91 -9.08 8.70 -4.93
CA PHE A 91 -8.38 9.90 -5.36
C PHE A 91 -7.46 9.59 -6.54
N PHE A 92 -6.47 8.71 -6.39
CA PHE A 92 -5.51 8.46 -7.48
C PHE A 92 -6.15 7.84 -8.73
N LYS A 93 -7.20 7.02 -8.59
CA LYS A 93 -7.84 6.33 -9.72
C LYS A 93 -8.82 7.23 -10.49
N TYR A 94 -9.55 8.11 -9.81
CA TYR A 94 -10.64 8.88 -10.41
C TYR A 94 -10.38 10.39 -10.49
N PHE A 95 -9.28 10.89 -9.94
CA PHE A 95 -8.99 12.33 -9.93
C PHE A 95 -8.96 12.93 -11.34
N ASN A 96 -8.25 12.32 -12.29
CA ASN A 96 -8.16 12.84 -13.65
C ASN A 96 -9.54 12.86 -14.34
N PHE A 97 -10.37 11.83 -14.12
CA PHE A 97 -11.74 11.78 -14.63
C PHE A 97 -12.64 12.87 -14.01
N PHE A 98 -12.50 13.10 -12.70
CA PHE A 98 -13.27 14.11 -12.00
C PHE A 98 -12.91 15.52 -12.50
N ILE A 99 -11.61 15.80 -12.64
CA ILE A 99 -11.10 17.07 -13.13
C ILE A 99 -11.52 17.31 -14.59
N SER A 100 -11.43 16.30 -15.47
CA SER A 100 -11.90 16.44 -16.85
C SER A 100 -13.41 16.71 -16.91
N SER A 101 -14.21 15.99 -16.11
CA SER A 101 -15.67 16.19 -16.06
C SER A 101 -16.05 17.56 -15.51
N ALA A 102 -15.38 18.00 -14.44
CA ALA A 102 -15.59 19.32 -13.86
C ALA A 102 -15.21 20.42 -14.85
N SER A 103 -14.09 20.30 -15.57
CA SER A 103 -13.71 21.27 -16.60
C SER A 103 -14.73 21.35 -17.74
N GLY A 104 -15.28 20.22 -18.18
CA GLY A 104 -16.33 20.19 -19.20
C GLY A 104 -17.62 20.86 -18.72
N PHE A 105 -18.02 20.61 -17.47
CA PHE A 105 -19.18 21.26 -16.85
C PHE A 105 -18.97 22.77 -16.69
N LEU A 106 -17.80 23.20 -16.21
CA LEU A 106 -17.44 24.61 -16.06
C LEU A 106 -17.44 25.34 -17.40
N ALA A 107 -16.89 24.72 -18.46
CA ALA A 107 -16.96 25.24 -19.81
C ALA A 107 -18.41 25.35 -20.32
N TRP A 108 -19.27 24.37 -20.00
CA TRP A 108 -20.68 24.40 -20.38
C TRP A 108 -21.46 25.54 -19.72
N ILE A 109 -21.16 25.89 -18.46
CA ILE A 109 -21.76 27.05 -17.77
C ILE A 109 -21.07 28.40 -18.09
N GLY A 110 -20.18 28.44 -19.09
CA GLY A 110 -19.54 29.68 -19.55
C GLY A 110 -18.33 30.13 -18.71
N LEU A 111 -17.82 29.30 -17.82
CA LEU A 111 -16.60 29.53 -17.03
C LEU A 111 -15.47 28.61 -17.53
N PRO A 112 -14.76 28.94 -18.61
CA PRO A 112 -13.72 28.09 -19.14
C PRO A 112 -12.56 27.95 -18.14
N ALA A 113 -12.49 26.80 -17.48
CA ALA A 113 -11.38 26.46 -16.59
C ALA A 113 -10.28 25.76 -17.39
N SER A 114 -9.06 26.33 -17.38
CA SER A 114 -7.89 25.67 -17.95
C SER A 114 -7.46 24.50 -17.08
N VAL A 115 -7.57 23.27 -17.61
CA VAL A 115 -7.30 22.01 -16.88
C VAL A 115 -5.80 21.73 -16.68
N ASN A 116 -4.94 22.73 -16.87
CA ASN A 116 -3.58 22.51 -17.32
C ASN A 116 -2.54 22.19 -16.24
N THR A 117 -2.91 21.66 -15.07
CA THR A 117 -1.93 21.61 -13.95
C THR A 117 -1.89 20.36 -13.08
N LEU A 118 -2.83 19.40 -13.16
CA LEU A 118 -2.78 18.23 -12.28
C LEU A 118 -3.14 16.92 -13.01
N ASN A 119 -2.28 16.48 -13.93
CA ASN A 119 -2.28 15.08 -14.37
C ASN A 119 -1.62 14.24 -13.29
N ILE A 120 -2.44 13.63 -12.43
CA ILE A 120 -1.94 12.75 -11.37
C ILE A 120 -1.54 11.42 -11.99
N ILE A 121 -0.27 11.06 -11.81
CA ILE A 121 0.25 9.74 -12.20
C ILE A 121 -0.24 8.70 -11.20
N LEU A 122 -0.84 7.62 -11.70
CA LEU A 122 -1.30 6.51 -10.86
C LEU A 122 -0.08 5.78 -10.24
N PRO A 123 -0.04 5.56 -8.92
CA PRO A 123 1.02 4.79 -8.30
C PRO A 123 0.92 3.32 -8.71
N VAL A 124 2.04 2.72 -9.08
CA VAL A 124 2.11 1.28 -9.38
C VAL A 124 1.72 0.49 -8.14
N GLY A 125 0.84 -0.50 -8.33
CA GLY A 125 0.44 -1.40 -7.26
C GLY A 125 -0.53 -0.79 -6.23
N ILE A 126 -1.05 0.43 -6.43
CA ILE A 126 -1.95 1.08 -5.46
C ILE A 126 -3.12 0.21 -5.04
N SER A 127 -3.77 -0.44 -5.98
CA SER A 127 -4.88 -1.34 -5.64
C SER A 127 -4.41 -2.49 -4.75
N PHE A 128 -3.29 -3.13 -5.08
CA PHE A 128 -2.80 -4.30 -4.36
C PHE A 128 -2.41 -3.99 -2.91
N TYR A 129 -1.53 -3.00 -2.67
CA TYR A 129 -1.13 -2.69 -1.29
C TYR A 129 -2.29 -2.14 -0.47
N THR A 130 -3.21 -1.38 -1.09
CA THR A 130 -4.41 -0.89 -0.42
C THR A 130 -5.30 -2.06 0.03
N PHE A 131 -5.53 -3.05 -0.84
CA PHE A 131 -6.32 -4.22 -0.48
C PHE A 131 -5.62 -5.15 0.51
N HIS A 132 -4.30 -5.31 0.43
CA HIS A 132 -3.52 -6.06 1.44
C HIS A 132 -3.62 -5.42 2.82
N SER A 133 -3.40 -4.11 2.89
CA SER A 133 -3.44 -3.35 4.13
C SER A 133 -4.85 -3.34 4.76
N MET A 134 -5.90 -3.15 3.95
CA MET A 134 -7.27 -3.30 4.42
C MET A 134 -7.62 -4.74 4.82
N SER A 135 -7.14 -5.76 4.11
CA SER A 135 -7.38 -7.16 4.51
C SER A 135 -6.84 -7.42 5.90
N TYR A 136 -5.65 -6.89 6.22
CA TYR A 136 -5.07 -6.97 7.56
C TYR A 136 -5.99 -6.34 8.62
N THR A 137 -6.40 -5.08 8.46
CA THR A 137 -7.24 -4.39 9.45
C THR A 137 -8.61 -5.02 9.60
N ILE A 138 -9.21 -5.50 8.51
CA ILE A 138 -10.49 -6.22 8.51
C ILE A 138 -10.37 -7.56 9.25
N ASP A 139 -9.31 -8.32 9.03
CA ASP A 139 -9.11 -9.62 9.68
C ASP A 139 -8.86 -9.44 11.20
N VAL A 140 -8.14 -8.39 11.61
CA VAL A 140 -7.99 -8.01 13.03
C VAL A 140 -9.33 -7.55 13.63
N TYR A 141 -10.09 -6.72 12.92
CA TYR A 141 -11.42 -6.29 13.35
C TYR A 141 -12.36 -7.49 13.57
N ARG A 142 -12.31 -8.48 12.66
CA ARG A 142 -13.09 -9.72 12.71
C ARG A 142 -12.54 -10.77 13.68
N ARG A 143 -11.47 -10.47 14.42
CA ARG A 143 -10.78 -11.39 15.34
C ARG A 143 -10.32 -12.70 14.67
N LYS A 144 -10.00 -12.66 13.37
CA LYS A 144 -9.46 -13.81 12.64
C LYS A 144 -7.95 -13.99 12.85
N GLN A 145 -7.26 -12.91 13.20
CA GLN A 145 -5.86 -12.91 13.56
C GLN A 145 -5.61 -11.84 14.63
N PRO A 146 -4.61 -12.01 15.51
CA PRO A 146 -4.16 -10.95 16.40
C PRO A 146 -3.47 -9.83 15.60
N PRO A 147 -3.38 -8.60 16.16
CA PRO A 147 -2.60 -7.53 15.56
C PRO A 147 -1.13 -7.91 15.42
N ILE A 148 -0.51 -7.53 14.29
CA ILE A 148 0.91 -7.75 14.06
C ILE A 148 1.71 -6.81 14.96
N SER A 149 2.56 -7.37 15.81
CA SER A 149 3.36 -6.63 16.80
C SER A 149 4.54 -5.84 16.22
N SER A 150 5.03 -6.24 15.05
CA SER A 150 6.18 -5.62 14.39
C SER A 150 5.72 -4.78 13.19
N PHE A 151 6.00 -3.48 13.24
CA PHE A 151 5.77 -2.60 12.10
C PHE A 151 6.50 -3.07 10.84
N THR A 152 7.74 -3.57 10.99
CA THR A 152 8.55 -4.10 9.88
C THR A 152 7.86 -5.27 9.18
N ASP A 153 7.15 -6.12 9.93
CA ASP A 153 6.50 -7.30 9.37
C ASP A 153 5.24 -6.93 8.59
N LEU A 154 4.44 -5.99 9.11
CA LEU A 154 3.31 -5.44 8.36
C LEU A 154 3.78 -4.66 7.13
N ALA A 155 4.79 -3.80 7.30
CA ALA A 155 5.33 -3.02 6.19
C ALA A 155 5.91 -3.91 5.09
N LEU A 156 6.61 -4.98 5.45
CA LEU A 156 7.11 -5.95 4.48
C LEU A 156 5.95 -6.66 3.79
N PHE A 157 4.94 -7.12 4.53
CA PHE A 157 3.75 -7.76 3.94
C PHE A 157 3.05 -6.86 2.92
N VAL A 158 2.79 -5.60 3.26
CA VAL A 158 2.07 -4.64 2.41
C VAL A 158 2.92 -4.17 1.22
N SER A 159 4.24 -4.07 1.40
CA SER A 159 5.15 -3.54 0.37
C SER A 159 5.87 -4.59 -0.46
N PHE A 160 5.71 -5.89 -0.19
CA PHE A 160 6.53 -6.93 -0.82
C PHE A 160 6.44 -6.88 -2.36
N PHE A 161 7.50 -6.43 -3.02
CA PHE A 161 7.45 -6.12 -4.45
C PHE A 161 7.15 -7.31 -5.41
N PRO A 162 7.50 -8.58 -5.12
CA PRO A 162 7.30 -9.67 -6.10
C PRO A 162 5.84 -9.98 -6.45
N PRO A 163 4.88 -10.11 -5.51
CA PRO A 163 3.49 -10.40 -5.84
C PRO A 163 2.70 -9.17 -6.31
N LEU A 164 3.12 -7.95 -5.96
CA LEU A 164 2.28 -6.75 -6.02
C LEU A 164 1.96 -6.23 -7.44
N VAL A 165 2.50 -6.84 -8.51
CA VAL A 165 2.21 -6.42 -9.89
C VAL A 165 1.45 -7.46 -10.71
N ALA A 166 1.43 -8.73 -10.32
CA ALA A 166 0.75 -9.78 -11.09
C ALA A 166 0.25 -10.99 -10.28
N GLY A 167 0.40 -11.02 -8.95
CA GLY A 167 -0.03 -12.14 -8.10
C GLY A 167 -1.49 -12.01 -7.62
N PRO A 168 -2.15 -13.12 -7.23
CA PRO A 168 -3.46 -13.05 -6.57
C PRO A 168 -3.36 -12.23 -5.28
N ILE A 169 -4.47 -11.60 -4.86
CA ILE A 169 -4.52 -10.84 -3.60
C ILE A 169 -4.31 -11.80 -2.43
N VAL A 170 -3.07 -11.90 -1.95
CA VAL A 170 -2.69 -12.74 -0.80
C VAL A 170 -3.22 -12.13 0.49
N ARG A 171 -3.79 -12.95 1.39
CA ARG A 171 -4.20 -12.51 2.73
C ARG A 171 -3.04 -12.59 3.72
N ALA A 172 -3.02 -11.66 4.67
CA ALA A 172 -2.01 -11.58 5.74
C ALA A 172 -1.81 -12.92 6.47
N VAL A 173 -2.91 -13.63 6.74
CA VAL A 173 -2.92 -14.93 7.44
C VAL A 173 -2.05 -16.00 6.76
N TYR A 174 -1.86 -15.94 5.45
CA TYR A 174 -1.03 -16.90 4.72
C TYR A 174 0.43 -16.46 4.56
N PHE A 175 0.74 -15.19 4.84
CA PHE A 175 2.07 -14.62 4.62
C PHE A 175 2.90 -14.48 5.89
N LEU A 176 2.23 -14.32 7.05
CA LEU A 176 2.90 -14.12 8.33
C LEU A 176 3.13 -15.47 9.03
N PRO A 177 4.29 -15.66 9.69
CA PRO A 177 4.53 -16.86 10.48
C PRO A 177 3.50 -16.94 11.62
N GLN A 178 2.92 -18.13 11.80
CA GLN A 178 1.99 -18.44 12.89
C GLN A 178 2.72 -18.58 14.22
#